data_AF-A0A3T1D3J7-F1
#
_entry.id   AF-A0A3T1D3J7-F1
#
_cell.length_a   1.000
_cell.length_b   1.000
_cell.length_c   1.000
_cell.angle_alpha   90.00
_cell.angle_beta   90.00
_cell.angle_gamma   90.00
#
_symmetry.space_group_name_H-M   'P 1'
#
loop_
_entity.id
_entity.type
_entity.pdbx_description
1 polymer ?
#
loop_
_entity_poly.entity_id
_entity_poly.type
_entity_poly.pdbx_seq_one_letter_code
_entity_poly.pdbx_strand_id
1 'polypeptide(L)'
;MHDQNHLNHSRSLNDALSQLVKSIAIEEEALATLMRAEADKTLAFVGKERDLPTQPSTSEFIQFNQTVTQILDSILMAEWIMMKKIDTVMQFQQLAQPSNLKNTSNKSVDSQGPYDSSFENKYNANHYNELDDIDY
;
A
#
# COMPACT_ATOMS: atom_id res chain seq x y z
N MET A 1 5.23 -22.98 -36.63
CA MET A 1 4.72 -23.57 -35.38
C MET A 1 5.63 -23.17 -34.22
N HIS A 2 5.64 -21.91 -33.76
CA HIS A 2 6.49 -21.49 -32.62
C HIS A 2 5.82 -20.49 -31.65
N ASP A 3 4.57 -20.06 -31.88
CA ASP A 3 3.93 -19.01 -31.07
C ASP A 3 3.12 -19.50 -29.86
N GLN A 4 3.06 -20.81 -29.61
CA GLN A 4 2.14 -21.38 -28.60
C GLN A 4 2.72 -21.46 -27.17
N ASN A 5 4.02 -21.23 -26.99
CA ASN A 5 4.68 -21.32 -25.68
C ASN A 5 4.53 -20.05 -24.82
N HIS A 6 4.39 -18.86 -25.43
CA HIS A 6 4.28 -17.60 -24.68
C HIS A 6 2.93 -17.42 -23.98
N LEU A 7 1.84 -17.90 -24.58
CA LEU A 7 0.47 -17.82 -24.04
C LEU A 7 0.28 -18.67 -22.77
N ASN A 8 0.90 -19.85 -22.71
CA ASN A 8 0.80 -20.74 -21.55
C ASN A 8 1.59 -20.22 -20.34
N HIS A 9 2.75 -19.60 -20.58
CA HIS A 9 3.58 -19.06 -19.50
C HIS A 9 2.98 -17.79 -18.88
N SER A 10 2.41 -16.89 -19.71
CA SER A 10 1.70 -15.69 -19.23
C SER A 10 0.45 -16.03 -18.41
N ARG A 11 -0.29 -17.08 -18.80
CA ARG A 11 -1.45 -17.56 -18.02
C ARG A 11 -1.01 -18.13 -16.65
N SER A 12 0.12 -18.82 -16.58
CA SER A 12 0.70 -19.34 -15.33
C SER A 12 1.17 -18.22 -14.39
N LEU A 13 1.85 -17.19 -14.91
CA LEU A 13 2.33 -16.06 -14.12
C LEU A 13 1.18 -15.20 -13.56
N ASN A 14 0.17 -14.91 -14.37
CA ASN A 14 -1.02 -14.17 -13.89
C ASN A 14 -1.82 -14.96 -12.85
N ASP A 15 -1.90 -16.29 -12.99
CA ASP A 15 -2.55 -17.15 -11.98
C ASP A 15 -1.76 -17.15 -10.67
N ALA A 16 -0.43 -17.26 -10.73
CA ALA A 16 0.43 -17.16 -9.54
C ALA A 16 0.29 -15.81 -8.82
N LEU A 17 0.20 -14.71 -9.57
CA LEU A 17 -0.03 -13.39 -8.99
C LEU A 17 -1.43 -13.26 -8.39
N SER A 18 -2.46 -13.81 -9.04
CA SER A 18 -3.80 -13.87 -8.48
C SER A 18 -3.83 -14.65 -7.17
N GLN A 19 -3.11 -15.77 -7.09
CA GLN A 19 -3.00 -16.56 -5.87
C GLN A 19 -2.26 -15.81 -4.75
N LEU A 20 -1.22 -15.04 -5.07
CA LEU A 20 -0.52 -14.20 -4.09
C LEU A 20 -1.42 -13.09 -3.52
N VAL A 21 -2.19 -12.40 -4.36
CA VAL A 21 -3.13 -11.38 -3.87
C VAL A 21 -4.24 -12.01 -3.02
N LYS A 22 -4.75 -13.17 -3.44
CA LYS A 22 -5.75 -13.93 -2.65
C LYS A 22 -5.22 -14.35 -1.30
N SER A 23 -3.97 -14.82 -1.21
CA SER A 23 -3.39 -15.24 0.07
C SER A 23 -3.20 -14.06 1.03
N ILE A 24 -2.83 -12.87 0.52
CA ILE A 24 -2.78 -11.64 1.32
C ILE A 24 -4.18 -11.24 1.80
N ALA A 25 -5.20 -11.33 0.95
CA ALA A 25 -6.57 -11.00 1.36
C ALA A 25 -7.11 -11.94 2.46
N ILE A 26 -6.72 -13.22 2.44
CA ILE A 26 -7.08 -14.17 3.50
C ILE A 26 -6.37 -13.82 4.82
N GLU A 27 -5.11 -13.39 4.75
CA GLU A 27 -4.36 -12.95 5.95
C GLU A 27 -4.98 -11.69 6.58
N GLU A 28 -5.42 -10.75 5.75
CA GLU A 28 -6.18 -9.57 6.17
C GLU A 28 -7.49 -9.94 6.89
N GLU A 29 -8.26 -10.86 6.33
CA GLU A 29 -9.50 -11.34 6.96
C GLU A 29 -9.24 -12.02 8.32
N ALA A 30 -8.14 -12.77 8.43
CA ALA A 30 -7.72 -13.38 9.67
C ALA A 30 -7.32 -12.32 10.72
N LEU A 31 -6.61 -11.25 10.31
CA LEU A 31 -6.23 -10.15 11.19
C LEU A 31 -7.46 -9.38 11.69
N ALA A 32 -8.42 -9.09 10.81
CA ALA A 32 -9.68 -8.45 11.17
C ALA A 32 -10.49 -9.31 12.17
N THR A 33 -10.45 -10.64 12.02
CA THR A 33 -11.08 -11.58 12.96
C THR A 33 -10.39 -11.55 14.32
N LEU A 34 -9.06 -11.49 14.36
CA LEU A 34 -8.29 -11.35 15.59
C LEU A 34 -8.62 -10.03 16.31
N MET A 35 -8.68 -8.91 15.58
CA MET A 35 -9.07 -7.60 16.13
C MET A 35 -10.47 -7.63 16.74
N ARG A 36 -11.42 -8.28 16.07
CA ARG A 36 -12.78 -8.44 16.59
C ARG A 36 -12.79 -9.24 17.90
N ALA A 37 -12.07 -10.35 17.95
CA ALA A 37 -11.96 -11.16 19.16
C ALA A 37 -11.35 -10.37 20.33
N GLU A 38 -10.35 -9.52 20.05
CA GLU A 38 -9.74 -8.65 21.07
C GLU A 38 -10.71 -7.56 21.57
N ALA A 39 -11.50 -6.98 20.67
CA ALA A 39 -12.55 -6.03 21.03
C ALA A 39 -13.63 -6.68 21.90
N ASP A 40 -14.08 -7.88 21.53
CA ASP A 40 -15.07 -8.66 22.31
C ASP A 40 -14.52 -9.02 23.69
N LYS A 41 -13.25 -9.43 23.77
CA LYS A 41 -12.56 -9.67 25.05
C LYS A 41 -12.51 -8.42 25.91
N THR A 42 -12.21 -7.27 25.32
CA THR A 42 -12.17 -5.97 26.01
C THR A 42 -13.53 -5.56 26.53
N LEU A 43 -14.58 -5.73 25.73
CA LEU A 43 -15.96 -5.48 26.14
C LEU A 43 -16.40 -6.41 27.26
N ALA A 44 -16.02 -7.69 27.22
CA ALA A 44 -16.30 -8.64 28.30
C ALA A 44 -15.57 -8.27 29.60
N PHE A 45 -14.35 -7.73 29.50
CA PHE A 45 -13.58 -7.28 30.67
C PHE A 45 -14.14 -6.01 31.29
N VAL A 46 -14.51 -5.01 30.47
CA VAL A 46 -15.04 -3.72 30.94
C VAL A 46 -16.51 -3.82 31.38
N GLY A 47 -17.28 -4.68 30.71
CA GLY A 47 -18.74 -4.77 30.88
C GLY A 47 -19.50 -3.71 30.09
N LYS A 48 -20.80 -3.96 29.83
CA LYS A 48 -21.64 -3.09 28.97
C LYS A 48 -21.84 -1.69 29.54
N GLU A 49 -21.84 -1.56 30.87
CA GLU A 49 -22.05 -0.28 31.57
C GLU A 49 -20.79 0.15 32.33
N ARG A 50 -19.62 -0.40 31.97
CA ARG A 50 -18.36 -0.23 32.71
C ARG A 50 -18.46 -0.73 34.16
N ASP A 51 -19.27 -1.76 34.34
CA ASP A 51 -19.60 -2.40 35.60
C ASP A 51 -18.49 -3.33 36.11
N LEU A 52 -17.46 -3.61 35.28
CA LEU A 52 -16.32 -4.44 35.63
C LEU A 52 -16.77 -5.76 36.29
N PRO A 53 -17.48 -6.64 35.56
CA PRO A 53 -18.21 -7.76 36.12
C PRO A 53 -17.33 -8.75 36.90
N THR A 54 -16.03 -8.80 36.60
CA THR A 54 -15.03 -9.63 37.28
C THR A 54 -14.38 -8.96 38.50
N GLN A 55 -14.71 -7.70 38.78
CA GLN A 55 -14.11 -6.88 39.84
C GLN A 55 -12.58 -6.98 39.90
N PRO A 56 -11.87 -6.67 38.79
CA PRO A 56 -10.43 -6.84 38.72
C PRO A 56 -9.73 -5.87 39.69
N SER A 57 -8.63 -6.35 40.26
CA SER A 57 -7.68 -5.50 40.98
C SER A 57 -7.05 -4.46 40.05
N THR A 58 -6.52 -3.38 40.63
CA THR A 58 -5.78 -2.35 39.88
C THR A 58 -4.61 -2.94 39.08
N SER A 59 -3.93 -3.95 39.62
CA SER A 59 -2.85 -4.66 38.92
C SER A 59 -3.34 -5.43 37.70
N GLU A 60 -4.47 -6.13 37.81
CA GLU A 60 -5.08 -6.85 36.69
C GLU A 60 -5.55 -5.88 35.60
N PHE A 61 -6.09 -4.72 35.99
CA PHE A 61 -6.49 -3.67 35.06
C PHE A 61 -5.29 -3.09 34.28
N ILE A 62 -4.17 -2.83 34.97
CA ILE A 62 -2.94 -2.35 34.31
C ILE A 62 -2.39 -3.41 33.36
N GLN A 63 -2.32 -4.66 33.80
CA GLN A 63 -1.84 -5.77 32.98
C GLN A 63 -2.72 -6.00 31.75
N PHE A 64 -4.04 -5.89 31.90
CA PHE A 64 -4.98 -5.97 30.80
C PHE A 64 -4.70 -4.88 29.76
N ASN A 65 -4.56 -3.61 30.17
CA ASN A 65 -4.24 -2.52 29.25
C ASN A 65 -2.90 -2.73 28.53
N GLN A 66 -1.87 -3.18 29.25
CA GLN A 66 -0.58 -3.51 28.63
C GLN A 66 -0.71 -4.59 27.57
N THR A 67 -1.55 -5.60 27.82
CA THR A 67 -1.81 -6.69 26.87
C THR A 67 -2.51 -6.18 25.62
N VAL A 68 -3.52 -5.30 25.77
CA VAL A 68 -4.23 -4.68 24.64
C VAL A 68 -3.24 -3.86 23.81
N THR A 69 -2.39 -3.04 24.43
CA THR A 69 -1.37 -2.25 23.72
C THR A 69 -0.42 -3.16 22.93
N GLN A 70 0.08 -4.24 23.53
CA GLN A 70 0.98 -5.17 22.83
C GLN A 70 0.32 -5.84 21.62
N ILE A 71 -0.98 -6.17 21.72
CA ILE A 71 -1.73 -6.74 20.60
C ILE A 71 -1.91 -5.70 19.49
N LEU A 72 -2.22 -4.45 19.82
CA LEU A 72 -2.32 -3.36 18.84
C LEU A 72 -0.98 -3.11 18.14
N ASP A 73 0.14 -3.09 18.86
CA ASP A 73 1.48 -2.97 18.28
C ASP A 73 1.76 -4.14 17.31
N SER A 74 1.36 -5.35 17.68
CA SER A 74 1.52 -6.55 16.84
C SER A 74 0.70 -6.48 15.56
N ILE A 75 -0.55 -6.01 15.65
CA ILE A 75 -1.42 -5.78 14.48
C ILE A 75 -0.80 -4.73 13.56
N LEU A 76 -0.28 -3.63 14.11
CA LEU A 76 0.33 -2.56 13.33
C LEU A 76 1.57 -3.06 12.57
N MET A 77 2.38 -3.91 13.20
CA MET A 77 3.49 -4.59 12.52
C MET A 77 3.02 -5.53 11.41
N ALA A 78 1.94 -6.28 11.63
CA ALA A 78 1.37 -7.19 10.64
C ALA A 78 0.85 -6.43 9.41
N GLU A 79 0.06 -5.37 9.62
CA GLU A 79 -0.42 -4.45 8.58
C GLU A 79 0.72 -3.90 7.71
N TRP A 80 1.79 -3.45 8.36
CA TRP A 80 2.96 -2.93 7.66
C TRP A 80 3.64 -3.99 6.77
N ILE A 81 3.73 -5.23 7.24
CA ILE A 81 4.27 -6.35 6.45
C ILE A 81 3.34 -6.68 5.28
N MET A 82 2.02 -6.70 5.48
CA MET A 82 1.05 -6.98 4.43
C MET A 82 1.07 -5.92 3.32
N MET A 83 1.15 -4.64 3.70
CA MET A 83 1.33 -3.53 2.75
C MET A 83 2.58 -3.75 1.87
N LYS A 84 3.71 -4.10 2.48
CA LYS A 84 4.95 -4.41 1.74
C LYS A 84 4.82 -5.61 0.82
N LYS A 85 4.06 -6.64 1.21
CA LYS A 85 3.80 -7.82 0.36
C LYS A 85 3.02 -7.41 -0.88
N ILE A 86 2.00 -6.57 -0.74
CA ILE A 86 1.23 -6.03 -1.88
C ILE A 86 2.13 -5.20 -2.79
N ASP A 87 2.90 -4.27 -2.24
CA ASP A 87 3.82 -3.43 -3.03
C ASP A 87 4.78 -4.28 -3.87
N THR A 88 5.33 -5.35 -3.27
CA THR A 88 6.23 -6.29 -3.95
C THR A 88 5.51 -7.01 -5.10
N VAL A 89 4.27 -7.46 -4.89
CA VAL A 89 3.45 -8.11 -5.93
C VAL A 89 3.14 -7.14 -7.08
N MET A 90 2.83 -5.87 -6.77
CA MET A 90 2.54 -4.84 -7.77
C MET A 90 3.77 -4.43 -8.59
N GLN A 91 4.95 -4.30 -7.95
CA GLN A 91 6.20 -4.03 -8.65
C GLN A 91 6.56 -5.15 -9.64
N PHE A 92 6.33 -6.40 -9.25
CA PHE A 92 6.54 -7.55 -10.14
C PHE A 92 5.60 -7.52 -11.36
N GLN A 93 4.33 -7.13 -11.17
CA GLN A 93 3.39 -6.94 -12.27
C GLN A 93 3.86 -5.89 -13.29
N GLN A 94 4.47 -4.79 -12.82
CA GLN A 94 5.01 -3.74 -13.69
C GLN A 94 6.18 -4.23 -14.53
N LEU A 95 7.06 -5.06 -13.95
CA LEU A 95 8.21 -5.66 -14.66
C LEU A 95 7.78 -6.74 -15.68
N ALA A 96 6.67 -7.43 -15.43
CA ALA A 96 6.17 -8.50 -16.30
C ALA A 96 5.39 -7.98 -17.53
N GLN A 97 5.04 -6.70 -17.59
CA GLN A 97 4.42 -6.11 -18.77
C GLN A 97 5.49 -5.77 -19.82
N PRO A 98 5.46 -6.35 -21.03
CA PRO A 98 6.36 -5.95 -22.10
C PRO A 98 6.03 -4.51 -22.49
N SER A 99 6.97 -3.59 -22.27
CA SER A 99 6.92 -2.24 -22.79
C SER A 99 6.82 -2.32 -24.32
N ASN A 100 5.61 -2.12 -24.86
CA ASN A 100 5.37 -1.94 -26.29
C ASN A 100 5.91 -0.56 -26.72
N LEU A 101 7.22 -0.40 -26.74
CA LEU A 101 7.88 0.68 -27.47
C LEU A 101 7.85 0.30 -28.96
N LYS A 102 6.78 0.72 -29.64
CA LYS A 102 6.72 0.71 -31.10
C LYS A 102 7.82 1.61 -31.64
N ASN A 103 8.83 0.99 -32.22
CA ASN A 103 9.65 1.58 -33.28
C ASN A 103 8.71 2.10 -34.37
N THR A 104 8.62 3.42 -34.53
CA THR A 104 8.15 4.03 -35.78
C THR A 104 9.36 4.64 -36.48
N SER A 105 10.11 3.80 -37.18
CA SER A 105 10.92 4.24 -38.30
C SER A 105 9.98 4.56 -39.46
N ASN A 106 9.78 5.84 -39.75
CA ASN A 106 9.37 6.28 -41.09
C ASN A 106 10.45 7.22 -41.65
N LYS A 107 11.25 6.66 -42.59
CA LYS A 107 11.73 7.37 -43.79
C LYS A 107 10.53 8.08 -44.43
N SER A 108 10.58 9.24 -45.09
CA SER A 108 11.62 10.12 -45.62
C SER A 108 10.87 11.32 -46.25
N VAL A 109 11.45 12.51 -46.35
CA VAL A 109 11.47 13.42 -47.55
C VAL A 109 12.12 14.75 -47.16
N ASP A 110 12.94 15.24 -48.09
CA ASP A 110 13.88 16.36 -48.07
C ASP A 110 13.32 17.76 -47.78
N SER A 111 14.20 18.64 -47.27
CA SER A 111 14.48 20.02 -47.75
C SER A 111 14.74 21.05 -46.63
N GLN A 112 15.69 21.94 -46.92
CA GLN A 112 16.39 22.91 -46.07
C GLN A 112 15.53 23.98 -45.39
N GLY A 113 16.04 24.49 -44.25
CA GLY A 113 15.76 25.84 -43.73
C GLY A 113 16.22 26.03 -42.28
N PRO A 114 17.08 27.02 -41.95
CA PRO A 114 17.55 27.27 -40.58
C PRO A 114 16.83 28.49 -39.96
N TYR A 115 15.84 28.26 -39.10
CA TYR A 115 15.22 29.26 -38.23
C TYR A 115 14.55 28.54 -37.05
N ASP A 116 14.31 29.10 -35.88
CA ASP A 116 14.98 30.04 -34.99
C ASP A 116 14.23 29.81 -33.65
N SER A 117 14.96 29.92 -32.56
CA SER A 117 14.49 29.94 -31.20
C SER A 117 13.23 30.80 -31.01
N SER A 118 12.21 30.25 -30.34
CA SER A 118 11.36 30.95 -29.35
C SER A 118 10.14 30.09 -29.01
N PHE A 119 10.18 29.43 -27.86
CA PHE A 119 8.96 29.22 -27.09
C PHE A 119 9.25 29.65 -25.66
N GLU A 120 8.96 30.93 -25.41
CA GLU A 120 8.79 31.48 -24.06
C GLU A 120 7.79 30.61 -23.31
N ASN A 121 8.19 30.07 -22.16
CA ASN A 121 7.23 29.67 -21.14
C ASN A 121 7.37 30.62 -19.96
N LYS A 122 6.49 31.62 -19.95
CA LYS A 122 6.31 32.60 -18.87
C LYS A 122 5.77 31.87 -17.65
N TYR A 123 6.63 31.56 -16.69
CA TYR A 123 6.20 31.32 -15.32
C TYR A 123 5.81 32.67 -14.72
N ASN A 124 4.51 32.95 -14.69
CA ASN A 124 3.99 34.03 -13.86
C ASN A 124 3.71 33.48 -12.47
N ALA A 125 4.21 34.23 -11.50
CA ALA A 125 4.17 34.00 -10.08
C ALA A 125 2.75 33.96 -9.51
N ASN A 126 2.56 33.25 -8.39
CA ASN A 126 2.15 33.86 -7.12
C ASN A 126 2.27 32.79 -6.01
N HIS A 127 3.18 32.94 -5.06
CA HIS A 127 3.14 33.83 -3.89
C HIS A 127 2.58 33.10 -2.66
N TYR A 128 3.48 32.49 -1.87
CA TYR A 128 3.38 32.53 -0.41
C TYR A 128 4.78 32.73 0.16
N ASN A 129 4.91 33.87 0.83
CA ASN A 129 6.13 34.40 1.39
C ASN A 129 6.59 33.57 2.59
N GLU A 130 7.90 33.37 2.61
CA GLU A 130 8.74 33.24 3.79
C GLU A 130 8.55 34.47 4.68
N LEU A 131 8.20 34.26 5.95
CA LEU A 131 8.48 35.19 7.05
C LEU A 131 8.80 34.34 8.27
N ASP A 132 10.10 34.19 8.50
CA ASP A 132 10.70 34.07 9.83
C ASP A 132 10.22 35.22 10.72
N ASP A 133 9.89 34.90 11.97
CA ASP A 133 10.23 35.65 13.20
C ASP A 133 9.31 35.19 14.35
N ILE A 134 9.79 34.23 15.14
CA ILE A 134 9.24 33.93 16.46
C ILE A 134 10.24 34.44 17.50
N ASP A 135 9.91 35.59 18.10
CA ASP A 135 10.57 36.11 19.29
C ASP A 135 10.36 35.18 20.49
N TYR A 136 11.41 35.05 21.31
CA TYR A 136 11.49 34.24 22.53
C TYR A 136 10.48 34.60 23.62
#